data_AF-A0A368H3D6-F1
#
_entry.id   AF-A0A368H3D6-F1
#
_cell.length_a   1.000
_cell.length_b   1.000
_cell.length_c   1.000
_cell.angle_alpha   90.00
_cell.angle_beta   90.00
_cell.angle_gamma   90.00
#
_symmetry.space_group_name_H-M   'P 1'
#
loop_
_entity.id
_entity.type
_entity.pdbx_description
1 polymer ?
#
loop_
_entity_poly.entity_id
_entity_poly.type
_entity_poly.pdbx_seq_one_letter_code
_entity_poly.pdbx_strand_id
1 'polypeptide(L)' 'MHCYFLLALLLFSTVANAQIFQVDSSWPKECKDTASEYACKHIKNTNSCNDPIAGGRWHCRKTCNFCT' A
#
# COMPACT_ATOMS: atom_id res chain seq x y z
N MET A 1 2.17 -51.99 11.40
CA MET A 1 3.16 -50.89 11.50
C MET A 1 3.20 -50.05 10.22
N HIS A 2 2.07 -49.57 9.71
CA HIS A 2 2.00 -48.78 8.45
C HIS A 2 1.22 -47.47 8.60
N CYS A 3 0.44 -47.28 9.68
CA CYS A 3 -0.32 -46.05 9.90
C CYS A 3 0.54 -44.86 10.34
N TYR A 4 1.65 -45.09 11.04
CA TYR A 4 2.54 -44.02 11.52
C TYR A 4 3.31 -43.33 10.38
N PHE A 5 3.56 -44.04 9.28
CA PHE A 5 4.31 -43.50 8.15
C PHE A 5 3.47 -42.53 7.30
N LEU A 6 2.17 -42.81 7.17
CA LEU A 6 1.22 -41.94 6.46
C LEU A 6 0.94 -40.64 7.24
N LEU A 7 0.93 -40.73 8.56
CA LEU A 7 0.74 -39.57 9.44
C LEU A 7 1.92 -38.59 9.37
N ALA A 8 3.15 -39.10 9.17
CA ALA A 8 4.33 -38.26 8.95
C ALA A 8 4.27 -37.53 7.60
N LEU A 9 3.81 -38.18 6.53
CA LEU A 9 3.68 -37.58 5.18
C LEU A 9 2.64 -36.45 5.12
N LEU A 10 1.55 -36.56 5.89
CA LEU A 10 0.50 -35.54 5.98
C LEU A 10 0.97 -34.26 6.69
N LEU A 11 1.92 -34.36 7.62
CA LEU A 11 2.45 -33.18 8.33
C LEU A 11 3.41 -32.35 7.47
N PHE A 12 4.00 -32.92 6.42
CA PHE A 12 4.89 -32.18 5.50
C PHE A 12 4.14 -31.44 4.38
N SER A 13 2.84 -31.69 4.17
CA SER A 13 2.11 -31.16 3.00
C SER A 13 1.56 -29.75 3.19
N THR A 14 1.61 -29.17 4.40
CA THR A 14 0.93 -27.89 4.71
C THR A 14 1.77 -26.63 4.50
N VAL A 15 3.00 -26.74 4.02
CA VAL A 15 3.84 -25.59 3.62
C VAL A 15 3.84 -25.42 2.10
N ALA A 16 2.67 -25.49 1.46
CA ALA A 16 2.51 -25.09 0.07
C ALA A 16 1.94 -23.66 0.01
N ASN A 17 2.78 -22.72 -0.38
CA ASN A 17 2.41 -21.44 -0.98
C ASN A 17 1.65 -20.43 -0.10
N ALA A 18 2.27 -19.95 0.97
CA ALA A 18 2.10 -18.53 1.31
C ALA A 18 2.93 -17.72 0.30
N GLN A 19 2.37 -17.48 -0.89
CA GLN A 19 2.96 -16.55 -1.85
C GLN A 19 2.84 -15.16 -1.21
N ILE A 20 3.92 -14.71 -0.56
CA ILE A 20 4.00 -13.35 -0.04
C ILE A 20 3.99 -12.45 -1.27
N PHE A 21 2.81 -11.96 -1.64
CA PHE A 21 2.66 -10.95 -2.68
C PHE A 21 3.32 -9.70 -2.12
N GLN A 22 4.57 -9.45 -2.50
CA GLN A 22 5.25 -8.21 -2.16
C GLN A 22 4.50 -7.09 -2.87
N VAL A 23 3.58 -6.45 -2.15
CA VAL A 23 3.00 -5.19 -2.59
C VAL A 23 4.14 -4.20 -2.58
N ASP A 24 4.63 -3.90 -3.77
CA ASP A 24 5.69 -2.94 -4.00
C ASP A 24 5.25 -1.62 -3.35
N SER A 25 5.80 -1.29 -2.19
CA SER A 25 5.47 -0.07 -1.43
C SER A 25 6.12 1.17 -2.06
N SER A 26 6.43 1.10 -3.36
CA SER A 26 6.91 2.22 -4.13
C SER A 26 5.76 3.20 -4.35
N TRP A 27 6.07 4.48 -4.15
CA TRP A 27 5.15 5.56 -4.48
C TRP A 27 4.64 5.41 -5.92
N PRO A 28 3.37 5.71 -6.21
CA PRO A 28 2.85 5.62 -7.56
C PRO A 28 3.76 6.39 -8.52
N LYS A 29 4.18 5.72 -9.60
CA LYS A 29 5.11 6.25 -10.62
C LYS A 29 4.58 7.53 -11.25
N GLU A 30 3.25 7.65 -11.36
CA GLU A 30 2.60 8.84 -11.90
C GLU A 30 2.45 9.91 -10.82
N CYS A 31 2.92 11.12 -11.14
CA CYS A 31 2.67 12.31 -10.34
C CYS A 31 1.26 12.85 -10.62
N LYS A 32 0.28 12.37 -9.85
CA LYS A 32 -1.10 12.85 -9.92
C LYS A 32 -1.75 12.96 -8.55
N ASP A 33 -2.75 13.83 -8.48
CA ASP A 33 -3.66 13.89 -7.34
C ASP A 33 -4.67 12.74 -7.47
N THR A 34 -4.91 12.02 -6.38
CA THR A 34 -5.91 10.94 -6.31
C THR A 34 -7.21 11.42 -5.66
N ALA A 35 -7.15 12.49 -4.85
CA ALA A 35 -8.33 13.18 -4.35
C ALA A 35 -8.90 14.16 -5.40
N SER A 36 -10.10 14.69 -5.13
CA SER A 36 -10.72 15.69 -5.99
C SER A 36 -9.91 16.99 -6.02
N GLU A 37 -9.95 17.69 -7.15
CA GLU A 37 -9.27 18.99 -7.31
C GLU A 37 -9.69 19.98 -6.22
N TYR A 38 -10.98 20.01 -5.88
CA TYR A 38 -11.51 20.87 -4.81
C TYR A 38 -10.84 20.59 -3.46
N ALA A 39 -10.73 19.31 -3.06
CA ALA A 39 -10.12 18.93 -1.79
C ALA A 39 -8.64 19.29 -1.75
N CYS A 40 -7.89 19.00 -2.83
CA CYS A 40 -6.47 19.33 -2.90
C CYS A 40 -6.21 20.84 -2.91
N LYS A 41 -7.05 21.60 -3.61
CA LYS A 41 -6.99 23.07 -3.60
C LYS A 41 -7.29 23.63 -2.21
N HIS A 42 -8.27 23.07 -1.49
CA HIS A 42 -8.54 23.44 -0.11
C HIS A 42 -7.33 23.20 0.79
N ILE A 43 -6.75 21.99 0.75
CA ILE A 43 -5.54 21.63 1.52
C ILE A 43 -4.38 22.58 1.23
N LYS A 44 -4.16 22.94 -0.05
CA LYS A 44 -3.13 23.90 -0.44
C LYS A 44 -3.41 25.30 0.13
N ASN A 45 -4.65 25.77 0.00
CA ASN A 45 -5.06 27.09 0.45
C ASN A 45 -5.02 27.24 1.99
N THR A 46 -5.26 26.15 2.73
CA THR A 46 -5.15 26.12 4.19
C THR A 46 -3.72 25.82 4.68
N ASN A 47 -2.75 25.72 3.77
CA ASN A 47 -1.36 25.36 4.06
C ASN A 47 -1.19 24.01 4.79
N SER A 48 -2.12 23.07 4.56
CA SER A 48 -2.18 21.76 5.22
C SER A 48 -1.47 20.65 4.41
N CYS A 49 -0.68 21.00 3.39
CA CYS A 49 0.01 20.01 2.56
C CYS A 49 0.93 19.07 3.35
N ASN A 50 1.58 19.58 4.40
CA ASN A 50 2.46 18.80 5.28
C ASN A 50 1.73 18.20 6.49
N ASP A 51 0.43 18.43 6.63
CA ASP A 51 -0.36 17.88 7.73
C ASP A 51 -0.54 16.37 7.50
N PRO A 52 -0.09 15.51 8.45
CA PRO A 52 -0.19 14.06 8.31
C PRO A 52 -1.64 13.56 8.31
N ILE A 53 -2.59 14.33 8.84
CA ILE A 53 -4.02 13.99 8.90
C ILE A 53 -4.74 14.44 7.62
N ALA A 54 -4.37 15.61 7.07
CA ALA A 54 -5.03 16.15 5.87
C ALA A 54 -4.76 15.32 4.60
N GLY A 55 -3.77 14.40 4.64
CA GLY A 55 -3.52 13.47 3.54
C GLY A 55 -2.88 14.09 2.31
N GLY A 56 -2.35 15.32 2.40
CA GLY A 56 -1.74 16.04 1.27
C GLY A 56 -0.61 15.25 0.59
N ARG A 57 0.21 14.56 1.39
CA ARG A 57 1.33 13.72 0.92
C ARG A 57 0.90 12.48 0.14
N TRP A 58 -0.29 11.95 0.39
CA TRP A 58 -0.76 10.71 -0.22
C TRP A 58 -1.74 10.99 -1.37
N HIS A 59 -2.61 11.97 -1.18
CA HIS A 59 -3.75 12.20 -2.08
C HIS A 59 -3.63 13.42 -2.97
N CYS A 60 -2.81 14.40 -2.58
CA CYS A 60 -2.68 15.68 -3.28
C CYS A 60 -1.23 15.95 -3.68
N ARG A 61 -0.52 14.90 -4.10
CA ARG A 61 0.93 14.94 -4.37
C ARG A 61 1.31 15.97 -5.42
N LYS A 62 0.54 16.08 -6.51
CA LYS A 62 0.83 17.05 -7.57
C LYS A 62 0.52 18.46 -7.09
N THR A 63 -0.66 18.67 -6.48
CA THR A 63 -1.07 20.00 -5.98
C THR A 63 -0.13 20.54 -4.89
N CYS A 64 0.39 19.66 -4.03
CA CYS A 64 1.31 19.97 -2.94
C CYS A 64 2.80 19.79 -3.30
N ASN A 65 3.15 19.58 -4.57
CA ASN A 65 4.53 19.43 -5.06
C ASN A 65 5.36 18.31 -4.36
N PHE A 66 4.71 17.21 -3.97
CA PHE A 66 5.39 16.00 -3.45
C PHE A 66 5.85 15.04 -4.55
N CYS A 67 5.64 15.38 -5.81
CA CYS A 67 6.13 14.65 -6.98
C CYS A 67 6.38 15.63 -8.13
N THR A 68 7.19 15.20 -9.09
CA THR A 68 7.53 15.90 -10.34
C THR A 68 7.28 14.97 -11.51
#